data_AF-A0A7C9AN87-F1
#
_entry.id   AF-A0A7C9AN87-F1
#
_cell.length_a   1.000
_cell.length_b   1.000
_cell.length_c   1.000
_cell.angle_alpha   90.00
_cell.angle_beta   90.00
_cell.angle_gamma   90.00
#
_symmetry.space_group_name_H-M   'P 1'
#
loop_
_entity.id
_entity.type
_entity.pdbx_description
1 polymer ?
#
loop_
_entity_poly.entity_id
_entity_poly.type
_entity_poly.pdbx_seq_one_letter_code
_entity_poly.pdbx_strand_id
1 'polypeptide(L)'
;KFFSNGFDLRWAQSGGSSTFLPRLRHMVDIFKPVVSDLLSLPMPTIAAVTGHAAGAGYVLAISHDYLLMRKDRGVLYMSELDMGMTFPEYMAVIFREKLGSSAARRQVMLRAAKLRAEEAVRLGIVDSAHDAAEEVVTAAVRLGEQLAAR
;
A
#
# COMPACT_ATOMS: atom_id res chain seq x y z
N LYS A 1 5.01 -11.97 7.81
CA LYS A 1 3.85 -12.51 7.04
C LYS A 1 3.12 -11.38 6.33
N PHE A 2 2.74 -10.34 7.08
CA PHE A 2 2.10 -9.14 6.56
C PHE A 2 3.04 -7.95 6.75
N PHE A 3 3.01 -7.02 5.80
CA PHE A 3 3.44 -5.64 6.02
C PHE A 3 2.31 -4.89 6.74
N SER A 4 1.11 -4.88 6.15
CA SER A 4 -0.11 -4.37 6.78
C SER A 4 -1.34 -4.94 6.09
N ASN A 5 -2.36 -5.32 6.86
CA ASN A 5 -3.67 -5.75 6.32
C ASN A 5 -4.67 -4.60 6.16
N GLY A 6 -4.24 -3.36 6.41
CA GLY A 6 -5.12 -2.20 6.35
C GLY A 6 -6.04 -2.08 7.55
N PHE A 7 -7.27 -1.64 7.31
CA PHE A 7 -8.24 -1.36 8.36
C PHE A 7 -8.65 -2.63 9.13
N ASP A 8 -8.89 -2.45 10.44
CA ASP A 8 -9.39 -3.54 11.27
C ASP A 8 -10.90 -3.75 11.06
N LEU A 9 -11.24 -4.53 10.04
CA LEU A 9 -12.63 -4.87 9.71
C LEU A 9 -13.30 -5.70 10.80
N ARG A 10 -12.53 -6.47 11.60
CA ARG A 10 -13.10 -7.24 12.72
C ARG A 10 -13.53 -6.31 13.84
N TRP A 11 -12.70 -5.31 14.14
CA TRP A 11 -13.07 -4.25 15.07
C TRP A 11 -14.27 -3.45 14.56
N ALA A 12 -14.33 -3.12 13.26
CA ALA A 12 -15.50 -2.47 12.70
C ALA A 12 -16.79 -3.30 12.89
N GLN A 13 -16.70 -4.63 12.74
CA GLN A 13 -17.83 -5.56 12.88
C GLN A 13 -18.22 -5.87 14.34
N SER A 14 -17.32 -5.66 15.31
CA SER A 14 -17.52 -6.15 16.68
C SER A 14 -18.68 -5.49 17.44
N GLY A 15 -19.17 -4.33 16.99
CA GLY A 15 -20.36 -3.67 17.57
C GLY A 15 -21.68 -4.03 16.87
N GLY A 16 -21.68 -5.01 15.96
CA GLY A 16 -22.84 -5.39 15.15
C GLY A 16 -23.06 -4.49 13.93
N SER A 17 -24.03 -4.86 13.08
CA SER A 17 -24.23 -4.28 11.75
C SER A 17 -24.44 -2.76 11.73
N SER A 18 -25.05 -2.19 12.78
CA SER A 18 -25.31 -0.75 12.89
C SER A 18 -24.03 0.07 13.11
N THR A 19 -22.98 -0.54 13.64
CA THR A 19 -21.71 0.15 13.97
C THR A 19 -20.63 0.00 12.91
N PHE A 20 -20.80 -0.95 11.97
CA PHE A 20 -19.81 -1.27 10.95
C PHE A 20 -19.47 -0.07 10.06
N LEU A 21 -20.48 0.56 9.45
CA LEU A 21 -20.27 1.71 8.57
C LEU A 21 -19.70 2.94 9.30
N PRO A 22 -20.20 3.34 10.49
CA PRO A 22 -19.59 4.41 11.27
C PRO A 22 -18.12 4.17 11.61
N ARG A 23 -17.76 2.95 12.03
CA ARG A 23 -16.38 2.59 12.38
C ARG A 23 -15.46 2.54 11.16
N LEU A 24 -15.94 2.01 10.04
CA LEU A 24 -15.19 2.02 8.79
C LEU A 24 -14.93 3.45 8.32
N ARG A 25 -15.95 4.32 8.34
CA ARG A 25 -15.80 5.75 8.02
C ARG A 25 -14.81 6.43 8.94
N HIS A 26 -14.89 6.18 10.24
CA HIS A 26 -13.94 6.70 11.21
C HIS A 26 -12.49 6.31 10.86
N MET A 27 -12.22 5.04 10.54
CA MET A 27 -10.88 4.60 10.14
C MET A 27 -10.39 5.27 8.85
N VAL A 28 -11.28 5.44 7.87
CA VAL A 28 -10.99 6.17 6.63
C VAL A 28 -10.61 7.62 6.91
N ASP A 29 -11.38 8.29 7.77
CA ASP A 29 -11.19 9.71 8.08
C ASP A 29 -9.88 9.96 8.84
N ILE A 30 -9.55 9.13 9.83
CA ILE A 30 -8.31 9.27 10.61
C ILE A 30 -7.06 8.82 9.83
N PHE A 31 -7.21 7.99 8.80
CA PHE A 31 -6.08 7.55 7.98
C PHE A 31 -5.70 8.58 6.91
N LYS A 32 -6.67 9.38 6.44
CA LYS A 32 -6.43 10.46 5.46
C LYS A 32 -5.30 11.43 5.86
N PRO A 33 -5.23 12.00 7.08
CA PRO A 33 -4.13 12.89 7.45
C PRO A 33 -2.78 12.17 7.48
N VAL A 34 -2.71 10.91 7.93
CA VAL A 34 -1.46 10.13 7.90
C VAL A 34 -0.89 10.01 6.48
N VAL A 35 -1.77 9.75 5.52
CA VAL A 35 -1.41 9.67 4.11
C VAL A 35 -0.99 11.03 3.55
N SER A 36 -1.72 12.09 3.90
CA SER A 36 -1.39 13.46 3.51
C SER A 36 -0.01 13.89 4.03
N ASP A 37 0.29 13.57 5.29
CA ASP A 37 1.54 13.90 5.94
C ASP A 37 2.71 13.14 5.28
N LEU A 38 2.56 11.83 5.04
CA LEU A 38 3.57 11.03 4.34
C LEU A 38 3.90 11.58 2.95
N LEU A 39 2.88 11.94 2.17
CA LEU A 39 3.06 12.53 0.84
C LEU A 39 3.70 13.93 0.87
N SER A 40 3.67 14.61 2.02
CA SER A 40 4.15 15.99 2.19
C SER A 40 5.47 16.07 2.95
N LEU A 41 6.07 14.93 3.30
CA LEU A 41 7.34 14.91 4.03
C LEU A 41 8.47 15.57 3.22
N PRO A 42 9.35 16.37 3.85
CA PRO A 42 10.42 17.08 3.15
C PRO A 42 11.63 16.19 2.84
N MET A 43 11.57 14.91 3.19
CA MET A 43 12.62 13.92 2.93
C MET A 43 12.05 12.75 2.15
N PRO A 44 12.87 12.04 1.35
CA PRO A 44 12.44 10.83 0.67
C PRO A 44 11.98 9.74 1.64
N THR A 45 10.93 9.02 1.26
CA THR A 45 10.34 7.93 2.05
C THR A 45 10.41 6.60 1.31
N ILE A 46 10.70 5.52 2.05
CA ILE A 46 10.92 4.19 1.46
C ILE A 46 10.10 3.15 2.24
N ALA A 47 9.20 2.45 1.55
CA ALA A 47 8.45 1.34 2.11
C ALA A 47 9.17 -0.01 1.86
N ALA A 48 9.64 -0.65 2.93
CA ALA A 48 10.17 -2.01 2.91
C ALA A 48 9.05 -3.05 3.11
N VAL A 49 8.43 -3.50 2.02
CA VAL A 49 7.27 -4.41 2.01
C VAL A 49 7.72 -5.87 2.11
N THR A 50 7.94 -6.34 3.34
CA THR A 50 8.43 -7.70 3.65
C THR A 50 7.34 -8.80 3.62
N GLY A 51 6.08 -8.42 3.36
CA GLY A 51 4.93 -9.32 3.36
C GLY A 51 3.73 -8.72 2.61
N HIS A 52 2.53 -9.20 2.89
CA HIS A 52 1.33 -8.69 2.20
C HIS A 52 1.00 -7.27 2.66
N ALA A 53 0.69 -6.39 1.70
CA ALA A 53 0.09 -5.09 1.92
C ALA A 53 -1.31 -5.11 1.29
N ALA A 54 -2.34 -5.15 2.14
CA ALA A 54 -3.74 -5.27 1.73
C ALA A 54 -4.50 -3.98 2.02
N GLY A 55 -5.36 -3.56 1.11
CA GLY A 55 -6.33 -2.49 1.36
C GLY A 55 -5.67 -1.17 1.74
N ALA A 56 -6.08 -0.59 2.86
CA ALA A 56 -5.41 0.60 3.43
C ALA A 56 -3.90 0.38 3.70
N GLY A 57 -3.44 -0.86 3.91
CA GLY A 57 -2.03 -1.21 4.01
C GLY A 57 -1.27 -1.07 2.68
N TYR A 58 -1.94 -1.34 1.55
CA TYR A 58 -1.38 -1.03 0.23
C TYR A 58 -1.35 0.48 -0.01
N VAL A 59 -2.42 1.19 0.38
CA VAL A 59 -2.44 2.67 0.31
C VAL A 59 -1.30 3.27 1.16
N LEU A 60 -1.05 2.74 2.35
CA LEU A 60 0.09 3.16 3.19
C LEU A 60 1.42 2.93 2.48
N ALA A 61 1.62 1.74 1.90
CA ALA A 61 2.84 1.42 1.16
C ALA A 61 3.04 2.39 0.00
N ILE A 62 2.06 2.51 -0.91
CA ILE A 62 2.14 3.37 -2.10
C ILE A 62 2.17 4.88 -1.79
N SER A 63 1.89 5.28 -0.54
CA SER A 63 2.05 6.68 -0.12
C SER A 63 3.53 7.07 0.06
N HIS A 64 4.45 6.11 0.13
CA HIS A 64 5.89 6.37 0.16
C HIS A 64 6.41 6.69 -1.26
N ASP A 65 7.59 7.27 -1.37
CA ASP A 65 8.22 7.60 -2.65
C ASP A 65 8.75 6.36 -3.37
N TYR A 66 9.33 5.43 -2.61
CA TYR A 66 9.89 4.18 -3.11
C TYR A 66 9.29 2.97 -2.40
N LEU A 67 9.06 1.88 -3.13
CA LEU A 67 8.62 0.58 -2.61
C LEU A 67 9.63 -0.51 -2.97
N LEU A 68 10.18 -1.18 -1.96
CA LEU A 68 10.92 -2.43 -2.15
C LEU A 68 10.12 -3.57 -1.57
N MET A 69 10.14 -4.74 -2.22
CA MET A 69 9.20 -5.81 -1.89
C MET A 69 9.86 -7.18 -1.82
N ARG A 70 9.40 -8.03 -0.90
CA ARG A 70 9.84 -9.42 -0.83
C ARG A 70 9.21 -10.25 -1.96
N LYS A 71 10.01 -11.02 -2.69
CA LYS A 71 9.61 -11.77 -3.90
C LYS A 71 8.58 -12.87 -3.65
N ASP A 72 8.89 -13.80 -2.74
CA ASP A 72 8.10 -15.02 -2.51
C ASP A 72 6.79 -14.77 -1.73
N ARG A 73 6.81 -13.78 -0.81
CA ARG A 73 5.73 -13.51 0.15
C ARG A 73 5.07 -12.15 0.04
N GLY A 74 5.64 -11.20 -0.70
CA GLY A 74 5.01 -9.92 -0.93
C GLY A 74 3.77 -10.08 -1.82
N VAL A 75 2.67 -9.45 -1.41
CA VAL A 75 1.49 -9.27 -2.27
C VAL A 75 0.91 -7.89 -2.02
N LEU A 76 0.65 -7.12 -3.09
CA LEU A 76 -0.11 -5.87 -3.06
C LEU A 76 -1.51 -6.15 -3.60
N TYR A 77 -2.56 -5.84 -2.83
CA TYR A 77 -3.94 -6.06 -3.30
C TYR A 77 -4.96 -5.19 -2.55
N MET A 78 -6.05 -4.83 -3.22
CA MET A 78 -7.16 -4.09 -2.62
C MET A 78 -8.27 -5.06 -2.20
N SER A 79 -8.22 -5.54 -0.96
CA SER A 79 -9.21 -6.47 -0.37
C SER A 79 -10.65 -5.95 -0.42
N GLU A 80 -10.82 -4.64 -0.30
CA GLU A 80 -12.10 -3.95 -0.18
C GLU A 80 -12.91 -4.06 -1.48
N LEU A 81 -12.23 -4.15 -2.63
CA LEU A 81 -12.89 -4.37 -3.92
C LEU A 81 -13.51 -5.76 -4.02
N ASP A 82 -12.85 -6.80 -3.47
CA ASP A 82 -13.43 -8.16 -3.41
C ASP A 82 -14.68 -8.21 -2.50
N MET A 83 -14.81 -7.25 -1.58
CA MET A 83 -15.99 -7.09 -0.71
C MET A 83 -17.07 -6.19 -1.32
N GLY A 84 -16.90 -5.73 -2.56
CA GLY A 84 -17.83 -4.83 -3.23
C GLY A 84 -17.82 -3.39 -2.70
N MET A 85 -16.81 -3.02 -1.91
CA MET A 85 -16.66 -1.65 -1.43
C MET A 85 -16.02 -0.77 -2.50
N THR A 86 -16.36 0.52 -2.47
CA THR A 86 -15.75 1.53 -3.33
C THR A 86 -14.56 2.18 -2.64
N PHE A 87 -13.61 2.69 -3.43
CA PHE A 87 -12.52 3.48 -2.89
C PHE A 87 -13.04 4.78 -2.27
N PRO A 88 -12.59 5.17 -1.07
CA PRO A 88 -12.60 6.56 -0.66
C PRO A 88 -11.91 7.44 -1.72
N GLU A 89 -12.45 8.63 -1.96
CA GLU A 89 -12.01 9.51 -3.06
C GLU A 89 -10.49 9.75 -3.06
N TYR A 90 -9.92 10.05 -1.88
CA TYR A 90 -8.49 10.33 -1.76
C TYR A 90 -7.62 9.10 -2.10
N MET A 91 -8.08 7.89 -1.76
CA MET A 91 -7.37 6.66 -2.12
C MET A 91 -7.38 6.46 -3.64
N ALA A 92 -8.50 6.76 -4.30
CA ALA A 92 -8.61 6.69 -5.75
C ALA A 92 -7.70 7.71 -6.44
N VAL A 93 -7.56 8.92 -5.88
CA VAL A 93 -6.60 9.94 -6.36
C VAL A 93 -5.18 9.40 -6.24
N ILE A 94 -4.79 8.87 -5.08
CA ILE A 94 -3.44 8.32 -4.86
C ILE A 94 -3.08 7.26 -5.90
N PHE A 95 -3.98 6.31 -6.17
CA PHE A 95 -3.72 5.31 -7.21
C PHE A 95 -3.63 5.92 -8.62
N ARG A 96 -4.39 6.97 -8.93
CA ARG A 96 -4.29 7.63 -10.24
C ARG A 96 -2.97 8.39 -10.41
N GLU A 97 -2.48 9.02 -9.36
CA GLU A 97 -1.26 9.84 -9.38
C GLU A 97 0.01 8.98 -9.24
N LYS A 98 0.02 7.99 -8.35
CA LYS A 98 1.22 7.18 -8.07
C LYS A 98 1.41 6.03 -9.05
N LEU A 99 0.35 5.53 -9.70
CA LEU A 99 0.49 4.46 -10.70
C LEU A 99 0.68 5.05 -12.11
N GLY A 100 1.94 5.15 -12.53
CA GLY A 100 2.32 5.80 -13.79
C GLY A 100 1.71 5.18 -15.06
N SER A 101 1.42 3.87 -15.07
CA SER A 101 0.89 3.19 -16.25
C SER A 101 -0.61 2.94 -16.19
N SER A 102 -1.30 3.03 -17.33
CA SER A 102 -2.72 2.66 -17.42
C SER A 102 -2.93 1.16 -17.15
N ALA A 103 -1.94 0.33 -17.46
CA ALA A 103 -1.93 -1.10 -17.14
C ALA A 103 -1.95 -1.32 -15.62
N ALA A 104 -1.06 -0.67 -14.87
CA ALA A 104 -1.03 -0.74 -13.41
C ALA A 104 -2.37 -0.29 -12.81
N ARG A 105 -2.90 0.86 -13.26
CA ARG A 105 -4.20 1.37 -12.82
C ARG A 105 -5.34 0.37 -13.05
N ARG A 106 -5.40 -0.28 -14.23
CA ARG A 106 -6.43 -1.31 -14.50
C ARG A 106 -6.29 -2.52 -13.59
N GLN A 107 -5.06 -3.01 -13.36
CA GLN A 107 -4.83 -4.15 -12.48
C GLN A 107 -5.28 -3.85 -11.04
N VAL A 108 -4.92 -2.67 -10.52
CA VAL A 108 -5.24 -2.30 -9.14
C VAL A 108 -6.70 -1.88 -8.97
N MET A 109 -7.17 -0.92 -9.77
CA MET A 109 -8.44 -0.24 -9.53
C MET A 109 -9.66 -0.93 -10.15
N LEU A 110 -9.47 -1.70 -11.24
CA LEU A 110 -10.59 -2.35 -11.95
C LEU A 110 -10.63 -3.86 -11.77
N ARG A 111 -9.47 -4.50 -11.60
CA ARG A 111 -9.36 -5.96 -11.49
C ARG A 111 -9.13 -6.46 -10.07
N ALA A 112 -8.86 -5.57 -9.11
CA ALA A 112 -8.47 -5.94 -7.75
C ALA A 112 -7.33 -6.98 -7.71
N ALA A 113 -6.40 -6.90 -8.67
CA ALA A 113 -5.40 -7.94 -8.87
C ALA A 113 -4.49 -8.08 -7.65
N LYS A 114 -4.17 -9.34 -7.30
CA LYS A 114 -3.13 -9.66 -6.31
C LYS A 114 -1.77 -9.62 -7.00
N LEU A 115 -1.07 -8.50 -6.83
CA LEU A 115 0.22 -8.27 -7.48
C LEU A 115 1.36 -8.82 -6.63
N ARG A 116 2.07 -9.81 -7.17
CA ARG A 116 3.33 -10.32 -6.59
C ARG A 116 4.49 -9.45 -7.07
N ALA A 117 5.61 -9.51 -6.36
CA ALA A 117 6.71 -8.57 -6.53
C ALA A 117 7.22 -8.43 -7.98
N GLU A 118 7.40 -9.54 -8.71
CA GLU A 118 7.87 -9.50 -10.10
C GLU A 118 6.92 -8.73 -11.03
N GLU A 119 5.61 -8.99 -10.93
CA GLU A 119 4.61 -8.26 -11.73
C GLU A 119 4.50 -6.80 -11.27
N ALA A 120 4.59 -6.54 -9.97
CA ALA A 120 4.57 -5.19 -9.44
C ALA A 120 5.77 -4.35 -9.93
N VAL A 121 6.96 -4.97 -10.05
CA VAL A 121 8.14 -4.35 -10.66
C VAL A 121 7.93 -4.12 -12.16
N ARG A 122 7.42 -5.12 -12.90
CA ARG A 122 7.11 -4.97 -14.33
C ARG A 122 6.11 -3.84 -14.61
N LEU A 123 5.15 -3.63 -13.73
CA LEU A 123 4.13 -2.59 -13.83
C LEU A 123 4.63 -1.20 -13.37
N GLY A 124 5.83 -1.11 -12.78
CA GLY A 124 6.42 0.12 -12.25
C GLY A 124 5.79 0.58 -10.93
N ILE A 125 5.25 -0.34 -10.13
CA ILE A 125 4.64 -0.06 -8.82
C ILE A 125 5.66 -0.24 -7.69
N VAL A 126 6.57 -1.20 -7.87
CA VAL A 126 7.64 -1.55 -6.93
C VAL A 126 8.97 -1.32 -7.63
N ASP A 127 9.92 -0.68 -6.96
CA ASP A 127 11.22 -0.33 -7.50
C ASP A 127 12.12 -1.57 -7.66
N SER A 128 12.17 -2.41 -6.64
CA SER A 128 12.90 -3.68 -6.71
C SER A 128 12.33 -4.76 -5.78
N ALA A 129 12.63 -6.00 -6.14
CA ALA A 129 12.20 -7.18 -5.40
C ALA A 129 13.40 -7.95 -4.85
N HIS A 130 13.31 -8.45 -3.61
CA HIS A 130 14.38 -9.17 -2.91
C HIS A 130 13.92 -10.52 -2.35
N ASP A 131 14.83 -11.46 -2.13
CA ASP A 131 14.50 -12.86 -1.84
C ASP A 131 14.13 -13.05 -0.35
N ALA A 132 14.78 -12.31 0.55
CA ALA A 132 14.53 -12.36 1.99
C ALA A 132 13.99 -11.03 2.56
N ALA A 133 13.36 -11.08 3.74
CA ALA A 133 12.80 -9.88 4.38
C ALA A 133 13.93 -8.91 4.82
N GLU A 134 15.01 -9.47 5.35
CA GLU A 134 16.20 -8.77 5.79
C GLU A 134 16.90 -8.06 4.61
N GLU A 135 16.90 -8.68 3.43
CA GLU A 135 17.42 -8.07 2.21
C GLU A 135 16.58 -6.87 1.76
N VAL A 136 15.25 -6.95 1.86
CA VAL A 136 14.37 -5.80 1.55
C VAL A 136 14.70 -4.62 2.46
N VAL A 137 14.83 -4.86 3.77
CA VAL A 137 15.17 -3.81 4.76
C VAL A 137 16.57 -3.27 4.50
N THR A 138 17.55 -4.13 4.26
CA THR A 138 18.94 -3.73 3.95
C THR A 138 18.99 -2.88 2.68
N ALA A 139 18.26 -3.27 1.64
CA ALA A 139 18.16 -2.50 0.40
C ALA A 139 17.49 -1.14 0.62
N ALA A 140 16.45 -1.08 1.44
CA ALA A 140 15.77 0.17 1.80
C ALA A 140 16.70 1.13 2.55
N VAL A 141 17.44 0.64 3.55
CA VAL A 141 18.41 1.45 4.31
C VAL A 141 19.49 1.97 3.38
N ARG A 142 20.08 1.10 2.55
CA ARG A 142 21.10 1.51 1.57
C ARG A 142 20.59 2.58 0.59
N LEU A 143 19.35 2.45 0.11
CA LEU A 143 18.73 3.47 -0.74
C LEU A 143 18.56 4.80 0.03
N GLY A 144 18.15 4.73 1.30
CA GLY A 144 18.07 5.90 2.18
C GLY A 144 19.43 6.60 2.36
N GLU A 145 20.50 5.85 2.62
CA GLU A 145 21.86 6.38 2.71
C GLU A 145 22.31 7.06 1.41
N GLN A 146 22.00 6.46 0.26
CA GLN A 146 22.31 7.05 -1.05
C GLN A 146 21.54 8.34 -1.33
N LEU A 147 20.28 8.42 -0.90
CA LEU A 147 19.45 9.62 -1.05
C LEU A 147 19.89 10.73 -0.10
N ALA A 148 20.30 10.40 1.12
CA ALA A 148 20.78 11.35 2.11
C ALA A 148 22.17 11.92 1.80
N ALA A 149 22.97 11.23 0.98
CA ALA A 149 24.30 11.67 0.57
C ALA A 149 24.30 12.69 -0.60
N ARG A 150 23.12 13.06 -1.12
CA ARG A 150 22.96 14.06 -2.18
C ARG A 150 22.69 15.45 -1.61
#